data_AF-A0A7V9H590-F1
#
_entry.id   AF-A0A7V9H590-F1
#
_cell.length_a   1.000
_cell.length_b   1.000
_cell.length_c   1.000
_cell.angle_alpha   90.00
_cell.angle_beta   90.00
_cell.angle_gamma   90.00
#
_symmetry.space_group_name_H-M   'P 1'
#
loop_
_entity.id
_entity.type
_entity.pdbx_description
1 polymer ?
#
loop_
_entity_poly.entity_id
_entity_poly.type
_entity_poly.pdbx_seq_one_letter_code
_entity_poly.pdbx_strand_id
1 'polypeptide(L)'
;MELSRRKFLTGLAAATGVGALAPAEAVLARPARTIVKTATATRTGEYLYLSFYVPSDANRVAVKLTKSNPETKVGVGLFDWRGAEYQSPGFRGVYGEESSEFHVARGSASRSFTPGPIRRGRWTVIVPVFRAPGPTKIRVEITLTFGPERGTVRPPNEVGVVNEAPGWYTGDLHCHTTQSSDAFASGTALTPEGWADVARSIGLDLVSLTDHQVVKQNSYLKEAAGTGVLLL
;
A
#
# COMPACT_ATOMS: atom_id res chain seq x y z
N MET A 1 -75.12 -28.61 -3.02
CA MET A 1 -74.62 -29.87 -3.61
C MET A 1 -73.10 -29.80 -3.52
N GLU A 2 -72.54 -30.41 -2.46
CA GLU A 2 -71.10 -30.60 -2.26
C GLU A 2 -70.50 -31.50 -3.34
N LEU A 3 -69.18 -31.38 -3.57
CA LEU A 3 -68.19 -32.43 -3.91
C LEU A 3 -66.92 -31.71 -4.42
N SER A 4 -65.67 -32.15 -4.26
CA SER A 4 -64.93 -32.99 -3.30
C SER A 4 -63.48 -32.93 -3.81
N ARG A 5 -62.50 -32.83 -2.90
CA ARG A 5 -61.06 -32.86 -3.20
C ARG A 5 -60.61 -34.26 -3.59
N ARG A 6 -60.05 -34.45 -4.79
CA ARG A 6 -59.11 -35.56 -5.08
C ARG A 6 -57.95 -35.16 -6.00
N LYS A 7 -56.79 -35.07 -5.35
CA LYS A 7 -55.40 -35.32 -5.77
C LYS A 7 -55.18 -35.83 -7.21
N PHE A 8 -54.36 -35.09 -7.97
CA PHE A 8 -53.53 -35.64 -9.05
C PHE A 8 -52.07 -35.66 -8.59
N LEU A 9 -51.46 -36.85 -8.61
CA LEU A 9 -50.01 -37.02 -8.50
C LEU A 9 -49.38 -36.66 -9.85
N THR A 10 -48.48 -35.69 -9.87
CA THR A 10 -47.52 -35.47 -10.95
C THR A 10 -46.13 -35.79 -10.43
N GLY A 11 -45.51 -36.82 -11.02
CA GLY A 11 -44.12 -37.16 -10.78
C GLY A 11 -43.18 -36.12 -11.40
N LEU A 12 -42.20 -35.67 -10.61
CA LEU A 12 -41.08 -34.87 -11.08
C LEU A 12 -39.80 -35.67 -10.80
N ALA A 13 -39.16 -36.17 -11.86
CA ALA A 13 -37.84 -36.78 -11.77
C ALA A 13 -36.80 -35.67 -11.53
N ALA A 14 -36.16 -35.67 -10.37
CA ALA A 14 -35.04 -34.79 -10.07
C ALA A 14 -33.76 -35.37 -10.70
N ALA A 15 -33.26 -34.75 -11.75
CA ALA A 15 -31.92 -35.01 -12.27
C ALA A 15 -30.90 -34.26 -11.40
N THR A 16 -30.31 -34.95 -10.42
CA THR A 16 -29.17 -34.45 -9.65
C THR A 16 -27.89 -34.61 -10.47
N GLY A 17 -27.61 -33.64 -11.34
CA GLY A 17 -26.30 -33.49 -11.97
C GLY A 17 -25.31 -32.93 -10.96
N VAL A 18 -24.59 -33.79 -10.25
CA VAL A 18 -23.42 -33.38 -9.45
C VAL A 18 -22.28 -33.16 -10.44
N GLY A 19 -22.12 -31.92 -10.90
CA GLY A 19 -20.91 -31.51 -11.61
C GLY A 19 -19.72 -31.69 -10.68
N ALA A 20 -18.85 -32.64 -10.99
CA ALA A 20 -17.59 -32.83 -10.29
C ALA A 20 -16.76 -31.55 -10.43
N LEU A 21 -16.65 -30.78 -9.34
CA LEU A 21 -15.64 -29.74 -9.22
C LEU A 21 -14.28 -30.41 -9.40
N ALA A 22 -13.56 -30.04 -10.45
CA ALA A 22 -12.17 -30.42 -10.61
C ALA A 22 -11.42 -30.06 -9.32
N PRO A 23 -10.55 -30.94 -8.79
CA PRO A 23 -9.76 -30.61 -7.61
C PRO A 23 -8.95 -29.36 -7.91
N ALA A 24 -9.11 -28.32 -7.08
CA ALA A 24 -8.24 -27.17 -7.11
C ALA A 24 -6.80 -27.68 -7.02
N GLU A 25 -5.98 -27.42 -8.03
CA GLU A 25 -4.57 -27.76 -8.00
C GLU A 25 -3.98 -27.22 -6.70
N ALA A 26 -3.53 -28.14 -5.85
CA ALA A 26 -2.77 -27.79 -4.66
C ALA A 26 -1.44 -27.21 -5.15
N VAL A 27 -1.41 -25.89 -5.37
CA VAL A 27 -0.16 -25.17 -5.66
C VAL A 27 0.76 -25.45 -4.47
N LEU A 28 1.77 -26.28 -4.67
CA LEU A 28 2.81 -26.51 -3.67
C LEU A 28 3.34 -25.15 -3.24
N ALA A 29 3.15 -24.82 -1.97
CA ALA A 29 3.56 -23.54 -1.42
C ALA A 29 5.09 -23.45 -1.51
N ARG A 30 5.58 -22.70 -2.51
CA ARG A 30 7.00 -22.43 -2.64
C ARG A 30 7.47 -21.71 -1.37
N PRO A 31 8.53 -22.19 -0.70
CA PRO A 31 9.01 -21.58 0.54
C PRO A 31 9.47 -20.15 0.28
N ALA A 32 9.30 -19.30 1.29
CA ALA A 32 9.80 -17.94 1.24
C ALA A 32 11.32 -17.94 1.02
N ARG A 33 11.82 -16.95 0.29
CA ARG A 33 13.24 -16.77 0.00
C ARG A 33 13.73 -15.49 0.66
N THR A 34 14.79 -15.59 1.46
CA THR A 34 15.46 -14.43 2.04
C THR A 34 16.70 -14.06 1.23
N ILE A 35 16.86 -12.78 0.94
CA ILE A 35 18.03 -12.16 0.32
C ILE A 35 18.60 -11.17 1.32
N VAL A 36 19.90 -11.24 1.57
CA VAL A 36 20.58 -10.32 2.48
C VAL A 36 21.43 -9.36 1.67
N LYS A 37 21.33 -8.07 1.99
CA LYS A 37 22.19 -7.00 1.47
C LYS A 37 22.87 -6.28 2.63
N THR A 38 24.11 -5.86 2.39
CA THR A 38 24.88 -5.10 3.37
C THR A 38 25.53 -3.91 2.69
N ALA A 39 25.65 -2.80 3.42
CA ALA A 39 26.42 -1.64 3.03
C ALA A 39 26.96 -0.92 4.26
N THR A 40 27.75 0.11 4.05
CA THR A 40 28.26 0.96 5.12
C THR A 40 27.75 2.39 4.89
N ALA A 41 26.99 2.91 5.85
CA ALA A 41 26.70 4.33 5.91
C ALA A 41 27.94 5.04 6.46
N THR A 42 28.45 6.02 5.73
CA THR A 42 29.67 6.76 6.04
C THR A 42 29.43 8.24 6.22
N ARG A 43 28.36 8.81 5.63
CA ARG A 43 28.13 10.26 5.65
C ARG A 43 26.64 10.62 5.76
N THR A 44 26.35 11.66 6.51
CA THR A 44 25.03 12.31 6.53
C THR A 44 24.66 12.83 5.13
N GLY A 45 23.41 12.65 4.72
CA GLY A 45 22.86 13.11 3.45
C GLY A 45 23.10 12.16 2.27
N GLU A 46 23.77 11.02 2.47
CA GLU A 46 23.90 10.02 1.41
C GLU A 46 22.67 9.10 1.33
N TYR A 47 22.55 8.43 0.18
CA TYR A 47 21.54 7.41 -0.06
C TYR A 47 22.23 6.12 -0.51
N LEU A 48 22.00 5.04 0.23
CA LEU A 48 22.50 3.72 -0.16
C LEU A 48 21.45 3.01 -1.00
N TYR A 49 21.86 2.49 -2.17
CA TYR A 49 20.98 1.78 -3.10
C TYR A 49 21.38 0.30 -3.15
N LEU A 50 20.50 -0.57 -2.65
CA LEU A 50 20.73 -2.00 -2.50
C LEU A 50 19.82 -2.78 -3.45
N SER A 51 20.30 -3.01 -4.68
CA SER A 51 19.52 -3.70 -5.71
C SER A 51 19.46 -5.22 -5.50
N PHE A 52 18.29 -5.80 -5.77
CA PHE A 52 18.03 -7.24 -5.73
C PHE A 52 17.06 -7.64 -6.87
N TYR A 53 16.99 -8.94 -7.16
CA TYR A 53 16.13 -9.45 -8.23
C TYR A 53 14.88 -10.13 -7.67
N VAL A 54 13.72 -9.74 -8.21
CA VAL A 54 12.42 -10.36 -7.93
C VAL A 54 12.06 -11.28 -9.10
N PRO A 55 11.78 -12.58 -8.87
CA PRO A 55 11.36 -13.52 -9.90
C PRO A 55 9.87 -13.37 -10.27
N SER A 56 9.41 -14.09 -11.29
CA SER A 56 8.08 -13.95 -11.91
C SER A 56 6.88 -14.47 -11.12
N ASP A 57 7.09 -15.04 -9.94
CA ASP A 57 6.09 -15.68 -9.10
C ASP A 57 6.09 -15.18 -7.65
N ALA A 58 6.88 -14.15 -7.35
CA ALA A 58 6.84 -13.47 -6.07
C ALA A 58 5.54 -12.66 -5.96
N ASN A 59 4.86 -12.74 -4.82
CA ASN A 59 3.60 -12.01 -4.58
C ASN A 59 3.68 -10.97 -3.46
N ARG A 60 4.78 -10.96 -2.70
CA ARG A 60 5.05 -9.98 -1.65
C ARG A 60 6.55 -9.85 -1.42
N VAL A 61 6.96 -8.61 -1.15
CA VAL A 61 8.29 -8.23 -0.69
C VAL A 61 8.15 -7.71 0.74
N ALA A 62 8.89 -8.30 1.68
CA ALA A 62 9.05 -7.77 3.03
C ALA A 62 10.51 -7.39 3.25
N VAL A 63 10.76 -6.29 3.95
CA VAL A 63 12.09 -5.78 4.21
C VAL A 63 12.24 -5.51 5.69
N LYS A 64 13.40 -5.88 6.26
CA LYS A 64 13.81 -5.52 7.62
C LYS A 64 15.24 -4.98 7.58
N LEU A 65 15.44 -3.81 8.17
CA LEU A 65 16.73 -3.14 8.31
C LEU A 65 17.26 -3.26 9.74
N THR A 66 18.55 -3.55 9.86
CA THR A 66 19.32 -3.42 11.10
C THR A 66 20.59 -2.61 10.85
N LYS A 67 21.09 -1.96 11.90
CA LYS A 67 22.29 -1.11 11.87
C LYS A 67 23.20 -1.45 13.04
N SER A 68 24.52 -1.43 12.83
CA SER A 68 25.49 -1.76 13.88
C SER A 68 25.65 -0.66 14.92
N ASN A 69 25.29 0.58 14.59
CA ASN A 69 25.40 1.74 15.48
C ASN A 69 24.00 2.35 15.69
N PRO A 70 23.45 2.32 16.91
CA PRO A 70 22.12 2.86 17.20
C PRO A 70 22.02 4.39 17.03
N GLU A 71 23.15 5.11 17.15
CA GLU A 71 23.22 6.58 17.00
C GLU A 71 23.07 7.07 15.55
N THR A 72 23.28 6.16 14.58
CA THR A 72 23.08 6.45 13.16
C THR A 72 21.59 6.51 12.85
N LYS A 73 21.14 7.59 12.22
CA LYS A 73 19.73 7.84 11.91
C LYS A 73 19.51 7.58 10.42
N VAL A 74 18.68 6.60 10.08
CA VAL A 74 18.47 6.10 8.71
C VAL A 74 17.02 5.78 8.46
N GLY A 75 16.60 5.96 7.22
CA GLY A 75 15.32 5.48 6.71
C GLY A 75 15.45 4.18 5.95
N VAL A 76 14.32 3.63 5.50
CA VAL A 76 14.30 2.47 4.61
C VAL A 76 13.13 2.57 3.64
N GLY A 77 13.39 2.39 2.35
CA GLY A 77 12.38 2.50 1.31
C GLY A 77 12.58 1.50 0.18
N LEU A 78 11.69 1.56 -0.80
CA LEU A 78 11.65 0.60 -1.88
C LEU A 78 11.36 1.28 -3.22
N PHE A 79 12.13 0.88 -4.22
CA PHE A 79 11.83 1.07 -5.63
C PHE A 79 11.59 -0.28 -6.30
N ASP A 80 10.60 -0.33 -7.18
CA ASP A 80 10.31 -1.50 -7.98
C ASP A 80 11.12 -1.57 -9.28
N TRP A 81 10.79 -2.56 -10.10
CA TRP A 81 11.40 -2.84 -11.40
C TRP A 81 11.45 -1.66 -12.38
N ARG A 82 10.66 -0.60 -12.17
CA ARG A 82 10.65 0.62 -13.00
C ARG A 82 11.82 1.56 -12.70
N GLY A 83 12.66 1.25 -11.71
CA GLY A 83 13.93 1.94 -11.47
C GLY A 83 13.93 2.81 -10.21
N ALA A 84 15.12 3.32 -9.85
CA ALA A 84 15.36 4.09 -8.62
C ALA A 84 15.91 5.51 -8.89
N GLU A 85 15.65 6.03 -10.08
CA GLU A 85 16.05 7.40 -10.45
C GLU A 85 15.14 8.43 -9.80
N TYR A 86 15.55 9.71 -9.85
CA TYR A 86 14.75 10.82 -9.34
C TYR A 86 13.37 10.84 -10.00
N GLN A 87 12.32 11.05 -9.20
CA GLN A 87 10.91 10.97 -9.64
C GLN A 87 10.52 9.64 -10.29
N SER A 88 11.27 8.57 -10.02
CA SER A 88 10.98 7.27 -10.62
C SER A 88 9.53 6.84 -10.35
N PRO A 89 8.79 6.39 -11.38
CA PRO A 89 7.47 5.79 -11.17
C PRO A 89 7.57 4.50 -10.35
N GLY A 90 8.76 3.93 -10.20
CA GLY A 90 9.03 2.76 -9.38
C GLY A 90 9.04 3.00 -7.89
N PHE A 91 8.99 4.25 -7.41
CA PHE A 91 8.95 4.54 -5.98
C PHE A 91 7.72 3.87 -5.33
N ARG A 92 7.96 3.11 -4.26
CA ARG A 92 6.91 2.42 -3.51
C ARG A 92 6.67 3.02 -2.14
N GLY A 93 7.57 3.86 -1.63
CA GLY A 93 7.50 4.40 -0.28
C GLY A 93 8.87 4.39 0.39
N VAL A 94 8.98 5.19 1.44
CA VAL A 94 10.15 5.24 2.31
C VAL A 94 9.68 5.62 3.72
N TYR A 95 10.26 4.98 4.71
CA TYR A 95 10.16 5.40 6.10
C TYR A 95 11.29 6.35 6.48
N GLY A 96 10.99 7.22 7.43
CA GLY A 96 11.99 7.85 8.25
C GLY A 96 12.50 6.87 9.31
N GLU A 97 12.54 7.31 10.56
CA GLU A 97 13.03 6.50 11.69
C GLU A 97 11.93 5.79 12.47
N GLU A 98 10.67 6.04 12.13
CA GLU A 98 9.50 5.51 12.81
C GLU A 98 9.34 3.99 12.65
N SER A 99 9.97 3.39 11.64
CA SER A 99 10.03 1.95 11.47
C SER A 99 11.20 1.51 10.61
N SER A 100 11.74 0.33 10.89
CA SER A 100 12.80 -0.32 10.12
C SER A 100 12.31 -1.56 9.36
N GLU A 101 11.00 -1.82 9.32
CA GLU A 101 10.43 -2.97 8.64
C GLU A 101 9.12 -2.66 7.92
N PHE A 102 8.97 -3.18 6.71
CA PHE A 102 7.76 -2.99 5.91
C PHE A 102 7.48 -4.17 4.99
N HIS A 103 6.31 -4.13 4.36
CA HIS A 103 6.00 -5.01 3.25
C HIS A 103 5.20 -4.30 2.16
N VAL A 104 5.30 -4.84 0.94
CA VAL A 104 4.51 -4.46 -0.23
C VAL A 104 4.03 -5.72 -0.93
N ALA A 105 2.76 -5.76 -1.26
CA ALA A 105 2.08 -6.80 -2.03
C ALA A 105 1.04 -6.15 -2.96
N ARG A 106 0.33 -6.98 -3.74
CA ARG A 106 -0.67 -6.51 -4.70
C ARG A 106 -1.74 -5.61 -4.11
N GLY A 107 -2.48 -6.10 -3.12
CA GLY A 107 -3.60 -5.38 -2.50
C GLY A 107 -3.32 -4.89 -1.08
N SER A 108 -2.11 -5.10 -0.56
CA SER A 108 -1.73 -4.65 0.79
C SER A 108 -0.29 -4.18 0.83
N ALA A 109 -0.04 -3.17 1.64
CA ALA A 109 1.30 -2.67 1.93
C ALA A 109 1.28 -2.03 3.32
N SER A 110 2.45 -1.89 3.93
CA SER A 110 2.58 -1.08 5.14
C SER A 110 2.15 0.38 4.91
N ARG A 111 1.93 1.15 5.99
CA ARG A 111 1.75 2.61 5.92
C ARG A 111 2.94 3.25 5.22
N SER A 112 2.75 4.41 4.59
CA SER A 112 3.76 5.08 3.73
C SER A 112 4.27 4.28 2.53
N PHE A 113 3.71 3.09 2.27
CA PHE A 113 3.99 2.29 1.09
C PHE A 113 2.75 2.11 0.21
N THR A 114 2.96 2.15 -1.11
CA THR A 114 1.93 2.00 -2.12
C THR A 114 1.84 0.53 -2.57
N PRO A 115 0.69 -0.15 -2.36
CA PRO A 115 0.49 -1.51 -2.85
C PRO A 115 0.51 -1.57 -4.38
N GLY A 116 0.72 -2.76 -4.92
CA GLY A 116 0.60 -3.00 -6.36
C GLY A 116 1.29 -4.26 -6.82
N PRO A 117 1.18 -4.59 -8.13
CA PRO A 117 1.70 -5.84 -8.67
C PRO A 117 3.19 -6.02 -8.37
N ILE A 118 3.57 -7.23 -7.95
CA ILE A 118 4.95 -7.62 -7.68
C ILE A 118 5.53 -8.20 -8.97
N ARG A 119 5.93 -7.31 -9.88
CA ARG A 119 6.51 -7.70 -11.16
C ARG A 119 7.95 -8.17 -11.01
N ARG A 120 8.31 -9.15 -11.83
CA ARG A 120 9.70 -9.58 -12.00
C ARG A 120 10.61 -8.41 -12.38
N GLY A 121 11.86 -8.46 -11.95
CA GLY A 121 12.88 -7.49 -12.38
C GLY A 121 13.83 -7.07 -11.27
N ARG A 122 14.63 -6.04 -11.55
CA ARG A 122 15.56 -5.46 -10.59
C ARG A 122 14.84 -4.43 -9.72
N TRP A 123 14.68 -4.75 -8.45
CA TRP A 123 14.15 -3.85 -7.43
C TRP A 123 15.30 -3.28 -6.61
N THR A 124 15.06 -2.20 -5.86
CA THR A 124 16.09 -1.55 -5.05
C THR A 124 15.54 -1.14 -3.70
N VAL A 125 16.18 -1.60 -2.62
CA VAL A 125 15.98 -0.97 -1.31
C VAL A 125 16.83 0.29 -1.26
N ILE A 126 16.23 1.42 -0.88
CA ILE A 126 16.94 2.66 -0.60
C ILE A 126 17.08 2.86 0.91
N VAL A 127 18.23 3.31 1.36
CA VAL A 127 18.48 3.67 2.76
C VAL A 127 19.00 5.12 2.79
N PRO A 128 18.11 6.11 3.01
CA PRO A 128 18.52 7.48 3.29
C PRO A 128 19.27 7.55 4.62
N VAL A 129 20.39 8.28 4.65
CA VAL A 129 21.19 8.47 5.85
C VAL A 129 20.99 9.89 6.40
N PHE A 130 20.13 10.03 7.39
CA PHE A 130 19.80 11.31 8.02
C PHE A 130 20.90 11.81 8.96
N ARG A 131 21.62 10.88 9.61
CA ARG A 131 22.77 11.19 10.48
C ARG A 131 23.72 10.00 10.55
N ALA A 132 25.00 10.21 10.29
CA ALA A 132 26.05 9.20 10.49
C ALA A 132 27.21 9.77 11.33
N PRO A 133 27.24 9.53 12.66
CA PRO A 133 28.34 9.96 13.52
C PRO A 133 29.69 9.27 13.22
N GLY A 134 29.65 8.16 12.49
CA GLY A 134 30.79 7.40 12.02
C GLY A 134 30.34 6.26 11.10
N PRO A 135 31.28 5.45 10.56
CA PRO A 135 30.94 4.34 9.69
C PRO A 135 30.03 3.31 10.39
N THR A 136 28.88 3.02 9.79
CA THR A 136 27.88 2.12 10.34
C THR A 136 27.51 1.04 9.34
N LYS A 137 27.62 -0.22 9.75
CA LYS A 137 27.17 -1.36 8.92
C LYS A 137 25.65 -1.38 8.91
N ILE A 138 25.09 -1.34 7.71
CA ILE A 138 23.66 -1.51 7.43
C ILE A 138 23.47 -2.93 6.89
N ARG A 139 22.50 -3.65 7.45
CA ARG A 139 22.06 -4.95 6.97
C ARG A 139 20.57 -4.87 6.63
N VAL A 140 20.23 -5.30 5.43
CA VAL A 140 18.88 -5.34 4.91
C VAL A 140 18.52 -6.78 4.56
N GLU A 141 17.50 -7.31 5.21
CA GLU A 141 16.92 -8.62 4.94
C GLU A 141 15.65 -8.44 4.12
N ILE A 142 15.65 -9.02 2.91
CA ILE A 142 14.53 -8.96 1.97
C ILE A 142 13.94 -10.35 1.87
N THR A 143 12.69 -10.51 2.30
CA THR A 143 11.94 -11.76 2.22
C THR A 143 10.94 -11.69 1.08
N LEU A 144 11.07 -12.61 0.13
CA LEU A 144 10.14 -12.83 -0.96
C LEU A 144 9.22 -14.00 -0.61
N THR A 145 7.92 -13.81 -0.70
CA THR A 145 6.95 -14.90 -0.67
C THR A 145 6.35 -15.12 -2.05
N PHE A 146 5.82 -16.31 -2.28
CA PHE A 146 5.42 -16.77 -3.61
C PHE A 146 3.97 -17.27 -3.60
N GLY A 147 3.37 -17.29 -4.78
CA GLY A 147 2.00 -17.77 -5.01
C GLY A 147 1.14 -16.73 -5.72
N PRO A 148 -0.18 -16.93 -5.79
CA PRO A 148 -1.07 -15.98 -6.45
C PRO A 148 -0.99 -14.58 -5.81
N GLU A 149 -0.98 -13.54 -6.64
CA GLU A 149 -1.19 -12.18 -6.14
C GLU A 149 -2.65 -12.03 -5.67
N ARG A 150 -2.86 -11.50 -4.46
CA ARG A 150 -4.19 -11.29 -3.88
C ARG A 150 -4.49 -9.81 -3.68
N GLY A 151 -5.78 -9.49 -3.73
CA GLY A 151 -6.31 -8.15 -3.53
C GLY A 151 -6.42 -7.34 -4.82
N THR A 152 -7.19 -6.26 -4.74
CA THR A 152 -7.47 -5.36 -5.85
C THR A 152 -6.45 -4.22 -5.86
N VAL A 153 -6.07 -3.80 -7.07
CA VAL A 153 -5.31 -2.55 -7.25
C VAL A 153 -6.35 -1.46 -7.43
N ARG A 154 -6.31 -0.46 -6.57
CA ARG A 154 -7.18 0.71 -6.71
C ARG A 154 -6.74 1.51 -7.94
N PRO A 155 -7.67 1.91 -8.81
CA PRO A 155 -7.32 2.77 -9.93
C PRO A 155 -6.76 4.11 -9.41
N PRO A 156 -5.91 4.78 -10.19
CA PRO A 156 -5.52 6.15 -9.89
C PRO A 156 -6.74 7.06 -9.78
N ASN A 157 -6.61 8.15 -9.04
CA ASN A 157 -7.66 9.17 -9.00
C ASN A 157 -7.81 9.85 -10.36
N GLU A 158 -9.02 9.84 -10.90
CA GLU A 158 -9.39 10.73 -12.00
C GLU A 158 -9.47 12.17 -11.47
N VAL A 159 -8.72 13.06 -12.11
CA VAL A 159 -8.74 14.51 -11.89
C VAL A 159 -9.90 15.09 -12.71
N GLY A 160 -10.71 15.95 -12.08
CA GLY A 160 -11.83 16.60 -12.75
C GLY A 160 -12.34 17.77 -11.95
N VAL A 161 -13.16 18.60 -12.60
CA VAL A 161 -13.81 19.73 -11.93
C VAL A 161 -15.05 19.22 -11.20
N VAL A 162 -15.11 19.45 -9.90
CA VAL A 162 -16.24 19.05 -9.06
C VAL A 162 -17.20 20.22 -8.84
N ASN A 163 -16.70 21.46 -8.85
CA ASN A 163 -17.51 22.68 -8.79
C ASN A 163 -16.90 23.75 -9.70
N GLU A 164 -17.67 24.20 -10.71
CA GLU A 164 -17.28 25.24 -11.67
C GLU A 164 -17.75 26.65 -11.25
N ALA A 165 -18.47 26.77 -10.14
CA ALA A 165 -19.01 28.05 -9.70
C ALA A 165 -17.89 29.00 -9.25
N PRO A 166 -17.91 30.29 -9.67
CA PRO A 166 -17.03 31.29 -9.12
C PRO A 166 -17.36 31.53 -7.64
N GLY A 167 -16.34 31.63 -6.80
CA GLY A 167 -16.54 31.84 -5.37
C GLY A 167 -15.26 31.75 -4.55
N TRP A 168 -15.39 31.99 -3.26
CA TRP A 168 -14.35 31.73 -2.27
C TRP A 168 -14.56 30.33 -1.70
N TYR A 169 -13.48 29.56 -1.62
CA TYR A 169 -13.48 28.21 -1.08
C TYR A 169 -12.62 28.17 0.18
N THR A 170 -13.15 27.58 1.24
CA THR A 170 -12.44 27.37 2.50
C THR A 170 -11.78 26.00 2.46
N GLY A 171 -10.48 25.93 2.76
CA GLY A 171 -9.78 24.67 2.75
C GLY A 171 -8.57 24.64 3.65
N ASP A 172 -8.17 23.42 3.99
CA ASP A 172 -6.90 23.12 4.64
C ASP A 172 -5.92 22.57 3.59
N LEU A 173 -4.72 23.14 3.56
CA LEU A 173 -3.72 22.87 2.54
C LEU A 173 -2.58 21.95 3.03
N HIS A 174 -2.61 21.53 4.29
CA HIS A 174 -1.57 20.70 4.88
C HIS A 174 -2.16 19.69 5.86
N CYS A 175 -2.82 18.67 5.32
CA CYS A 175 -3.46 17.63 6.10
C CYS A 175 -2.68 16.32 6.03
N HIS A 176 -2.49 15.67 7.16
CA HIS A 176 -1.91 14.31 7.23
C HIS A 176 -2.95 13.30 7.68
N THR A 177 -2.83 12.09 7.16
CA THR A 177 -3.69 10.95 7.43
C THR A 177 -2.92 9.80 8.09
N THR A 178 -3.66 8.82 8.59
CA THR A 178 -3.10 7.56 9.08
C THR A 178 -2.39 6.71 8.02
N GLN A 179 -2.40 7.12 6.73
CA GLN A 179 -1.58 6.49 5.70
C GLN A 179 -0.12 6.94 5.74
N SER A 180 0.20 8.10 6.33
CA SER A 180 1.56 8.45 6.75
C SER A 180 1.91 7.71 8.03
N SER A 181 3.07 7.07 8.07
CA SER A 181 3.55 6.29 9.22
C SER A 181 3.85 7.15 10.44
N ASP A 182 4.49 8.30 10.25
CA ASP A 182 4.88 9.21 11.32
C ASP A 182 3.71 10.07 11.83
N ALA A 183 2.81 10.52 10.93
CA ALA A 183 1.56 11.14 11.34
C ALA A 183 0.65 10.14 12.07
N PHE A 184 0.62 8.87 11.65
CA PHE A 184 -0.04 7.83 12.42
C PHE A 184 0.61 7.66 13.81
N ALA A 185 1.94 7.67 13.89
CA ALA A 185 2.67 7.52 15.14
C ALA A 185 2.49 8.70 16.10
N SER A 186 2.12 9.89 15.64
CA SER A 186 1.79 11.03 16.51
C SER A 186 0.53 10.80 17.35
N GLY A 187 -0.33 9.86 16.94
CA GLY A 187 -1.61 9.57 17.60
C GLY A 187 -2.71 10.58 17.32
N THR A 188 -2.47 11.59 16.46
CA THR A 188 -3.44 12.66 16.16
C THR A 188 -3.94 12.66 14.71
N ALA A 189 -3.34 11.86 13.82
CA ALA A 189 -3.77 11.80 12.43
C ALA A 189 -5.15 11.14 12.26
N LEU A 190 -5.97 11.73 11.39
CA LEU A 190 -7.27 11.18 11.03
C LEU A 190 -7.14 10.13 9.92
N THR A 191 -8.08 9.19 9.84
CA THR A 191 -8.22 8.38 8.63
C THR A 191 -8.73 9.26 7.48
N PRO A 192 -8.57 8.83 6.22
CA PRO A 192 -9.21 9.53 5.09
C PRO A 192 -10.72 9.74 5.30
N GLU A 193 -11.42 8.78 5.88
CA GLU A 193 -12.83 8.90 6.26
C GLU A 193 -13.04 9.96 7.35
N GLY A 194 -12.20 9.96 8.40
CA GLY A 194 -12.26 10.97 9.44
C GLY A 194 -12.02 12.39 8.93
N TRP A 195 -11.15 12.56 7.94
CA TRP A 195 -10.97 13.85 7.26
C TRP A 195 -12.22 14.28 6.50
N ALA A 196 -12.90 13.36 5.80
CA ALA A 196 -14.16 13.66 5.13
C ALA A 196 -15.24 14.11 6.13
N ASP A 197 -15.31 13.47 7.30
CA ASP A 197 -16.28 13.82 8.34
C ASP A 197 -15.97 15.17 8.99
N VAL A 198 -14.69 15.41 9.35
CA VAL A 198 -14.26 16.68 9.95
C VAL A 198 -14.48 17.83 8.99
N ALA A 199 -14.07 17.69 7.72
CA ALA A 199 -14.24 18.72 6.71
C ALA A 199 -15.71 19.13 6.56
N ARG A 200 -16.64 18.17 6.51
CA ARG A 200 -18.08 18.46 6.50
C ARG A 200 -18.55 19.16 7.78
N SER A 201 -18.06 18.71 8.95
CA SER A 201 -18.52 19.23 10.24
C SER A 201 -18.12 20.70 10.49
N ILE A 202 -16.98 21.13 9.93
CA ILE A 202 -16.45 22.49 10.12
C ILE A 202 -16.60 23.37 8.86
N GLY A 203 -17.25 22.85 7.81
CA GLY A 203 -17.53 23.60 6.59
C GLY A 203 -16.31 23.85 5.69
N LEU A 204 -15.37 22.92 5.61
CA LEU A 204 -14.33 22.96 4.58
C LEU A 204 -14.89 22.50 3.24
N ASP A 205 -14.66 23.32 2.21
CA ASP A 205 -14.95 22.96 0.83
C ASP A 205 -13.89 22.00 0.27
N LEU A 206 -12.63 22.11 0.73
CA LEU A 206 -11.52 21.31 0.22
C LEU A 206 -10.49 20.92 1.29
N VAL A 207 -9.78 19.82 1.04
CA VAL A 207 -8.58 19.45 1.78
C VAL A 207 -7.46 19.01 0.82
N SER A 208 -6.22 19.38 1.14
CA SER A 208 -5.01 18.89 0.48
C SER A 208 -4.31 17.89 1.40
N LEU A 209 -4.26 16.63 0.97
CA LEU A 209 -3.57 15.58 1.73
C LEU A 209 -2.08 15.55 1.38
N THR A 210 -1.24 15.84 2.37
CA THR A 210 0.21 16.01 2.22
C THR A 210 1.01 14.93 2.97
N ASP A 211 0.49 13.69 3.01
CA ASP A 211 1.16 12.58 3.72
C ASP A 211 2.61 12.42 3.32
N HIS A 212 3.45 12.09 4.30
CA HIS A 212 4.85 11.88 4.03
C HIS A 212 5.05 10.62 3.18
N GLN A 213 5.63 10.85 2.00
CA GLN A 213 6.17 9.81 1.12
C GLN A 213 5.13 8.85 0.52
N VAL A 214 3.84 9.19 0.57
CA VAL A 214 2.77 8.39 -0.01
C VAL A 214 1.62 9.26 -0.51
N VAL A 215 0.92 8.78 -1.54
CA VAL A 215 -0.25 9.46 -2.14
C VAL A 215 -1.50 8.58 -2.18
N LYS A 216 -1.46 7.37 -1.59
CA LYS A 216 -2.59 6.41 -1.63
C LYS A 216 -3.81 6.89 -0.85
N GLN A 217 -3.60 7.77 0.13
CA GLN A 217 -4.66 8.43 0.89
C GLN A 217 -5.62 9.20 -0.01
N ASN A 218 -5.14 9.72 -1.14
CA ASN A 218 -5.96 10.47 -2.09
C ASN A 218 -7.09 9.60 -2.63
N SER A 219 -6.83 8.32 -2.91
CA SER A 219 -7.86 7.39 -3.39
C SER A 219 -8.83 6.95 -2.31
N TYR A 220 -8.40 6.93 -1.05
CA TYR A 220 -9.25 6.55 0.07
C TYR A 220 -10.17 7.70 0.45
N LEU A 221 -9.64 8.92 0.48
CA LEU A 221 -10.45 10.11 0.73
C LEU A 221 -11.48 10.31 -0.38
N LYS A 222 -11.11 10.13 -1.66
CA LYS A 222 -12.09 10.24 -2.77
C LYS A 222 -13.28 9.29 -2.59
N GLU A 223 -13.03 8.06 -2.16
CA GLU A 223 -14.08 7.07 -1.87
C GLU A 223 -14.96 7.50 -0.69
N ALA A 224 -14.35 8.03 0.39
CA ALA A 224 -15.06 8.42 1.61
C ALA A 224 -15.80 9.78 1.52
N ALA A 225 -15.21 10.74 0.79
CA ALA A 225 -15.72 12.09 0.66
C ALA A 225 -16.87 12.21 -0.34
N GLY A 226 -16.86 11.37 -1.39
CA GLY A 226 -17.79 11.50 -2.51
C GLY A 226 -17.64 12.87 -3.17
N THR A 227 -18.76 13.59 -3.34
CA THR A 227 -18.79 14.95 -3.86
C THR A 227 -18.87 16.03 -2.76
N GLY A 228 -18.82 15.64 -1.48
CA GLY A 228 -19.06 16.54 -0.36
C GLY A 228 -17.84 17.34 0.13
N VAL A 229 -16.63 16.93 -0.28
CA VAL A 229 -15.37 17.63 0.01
C VAL A 229 -14.47 17.46 -1.21
N LEU A 230 -13.88 18.56 -1.67
CA LEU A 230 -12.93 18.54 -2.77
C LEU A 230 -11.57 18.03 -2.28
N LEU A 231 -10.94 17.16 -3.08
CA LEU A 231 -9.54 16.80 -2.90
C LEU A 231 -8.69 17.61 -3.86
N LEU A 232 -7.74 18.36 -3.33
CA LEU A 232 -6.73 19.10 -4.09
C LEU A 232 -5.51 18.21 -4.38
#